data_AF-A0A7S2RTU5-F1
#
_entry.id   AF-A0A7S2RTU5-F1
#
_cell.length_a   1.000
_cell.length_b   1.000
_cell.length_c   1.000
_cell.angle_alpha   90.00
_cell.angle_beta   90.00
_cell.angle_gamma   90.00
#
_symmetry.space_group_name_H-M   'P 1'
#
loop_
_entity.id
_entity.type
_entity.pdbx_description
1 polymer ?
#
loop_
_entity_poly.entity_id
_entity_poly.type
_entity_poly.pdbx_seq_one_letter_code
_entity_poly.pdbx_strand_id
1 'polypeptide(L)'
;RRMQQQTILQMLESIRKKHKSHVKTDDNDSANNNNNNNVYSQVNGRVVLPMSTANVIKGGTIHDVSRSGQTAYVEPPELIQPSDQLQQLEQQLQMEEAKVWRNLTLSILQHQSSIQDAIAAASQIDLLQAKITLGQTRMMTNTYD
;
A
#
# COMPACT_ATOMS: atom_id res chain seq x y z
N ARG A 1 -2.00 -8.58 -9.50
CA ARG A 1 -2.01 -7.17 -9.01
C ARG A 1 -2.05 -6.15 -10.14
N ARG A 2 -0.94 -5.83 -10.86
CA ARG A 2 -0.91 -4.75 -11.88
C ARG A 2 -1.98 -4.89 -12.96
N MET A 3 -2.18 -6.09 -13.51
CA MET A 3 -3.21 -6.31 -14.54
C MET A 3 -4.63 -6.05 -14.02
N GLN A 4 -5.00 -6.57 -12.85
CA GLN A 4 -6.33 -6.34 -12.27
C GLN A 4 -6.59 -4.88 -11.91
N GLN A 5 -5.56 -4.17 -11.39
CA GLN A 5 -5.66 -2.73 -11.16
C GLN A 5 -5.89 -1.97 -12.48
N GLN A 6 -5.18 -2.34 -13.56
CA GLN A 6 -5.41 -1.77 -14.88
C GLN A 6 -6.82 -2.06 -15.41
N THR A 7 -7.34 -3.28 -15.20
CA THR A 7 -8.72 -3.64 -15.57
C THR A 7 -9.75 -2.79 -14.84
N ILE A 8 -9.59 -2.59 -13.52
CA ILE A 8 -10.48 -1.74 -12.72
C ILE A 8 -10.43 -0.27 -13.22
N LEU A 9 -9.24 0.25 -13.53
CA LEU A 9 -9.07 1.59 -14.10
C LEU A 9 -9.76 1.73 -15.47
N GLN A 10 -9.61 0.74 -16.34
CA GLN A 10 -10.32 0.73 -17.64
C GLN A 10 -11.84 0.68 -17.46
N MET A 11 -12.31 -0.11 -16.49
CA MET A 11 -13.74 -0.22 -16.18
C MET A 11 -14.30 1.11 -15.67
N LEU A 12 -13.57 1.80 -14.79
CA LEU A 12 -13.90 3.17 -14.33
C LEU A 12 -14.00 4.16 -15.48
N GLU A 13 -13.06 4.13 -16.43
CA GLU A 13 -13.13 4.99 -17.62
C GLU A 13 -14.36 4.67 -18.48
N SER A 14 -14.72 3.39 -18.60
CA SER A 14 -15.90 2.96 -19.36
C SER A 14 -17.22 3.40 -18.70
N ILE A 15 -17.31 3.29 -17.37
CA ILE A 15 -18.45 3.76 -16.56
C ILE A 15 -18.58 5.28 -16.69
N ARG A 16 -17.46 6.01 -16.61
CA ARG A 16 -17.45 7.46 -16.83
C ARG A 16 -17.98 7.84 -18.22
N LYS A 17 -17.52 7.18 -19.28
CA LYS A 17 -17.99 7.47 -20.65
C LYS A 17 -19.51 7.26 -20.77
N LYS A 18 -20.05 6.20 -20.16
CA LYS A 18 -21.50 5.95 -20.07
C LYS A 18 -22.25 7.04 -19.30
N HIS A 19 -21.72 7.50 -18.16
CA HIS A 19 -22.36 8.58 -17.39
C HIS A 19 -22.28 9.94 -18.12
N LYS A 20 -21.16 10.25 -18.79
CA LYS A 20 -21.00 11.52 -19.53
C LYS A 20 -21.95 11.64 -20.74
N SER A 21 -22.38 10.52 -21.32
CA SER A 21 -23.41 10.53 -22.37
C SER A 21 -24.84 10.66 -21.82
N HIS A 22 -25.07 10.33 -20.54
CA HIS A 22 -26.37 10.49 -19.86
C HIS A 22 -26.54 11.85 -19.19
N VAL A 23 -25.46 12.59 -18.89
CA VAL A 23 -25.51 13.95 -18.30
C VAL A 23 -25.42 15.01 -19.41
N LYS A 24 -26.32 14.94 -20.39
CA LYS A 24 -26.40 15.89 -21.52
C LYS A 24 -27.63 16.81 -21.49
N THR A 25 -28.36 16.91 -20.37
CA THR A 25 -29.64 17.63 -20.34
C THR A 25 -29.73 18.91 -19.53
N ASP A 26 -28.75 19.30 -18.72
CA ASP A 26 -28.86 20.55 -17.94
C ASP A 26 -27.67 21.48 -18.20
N ASP A 27 -27.64 22.05 -19.41
CA ASP A 27 -26.90 23.28 -19.71
C ASP A 27 -27.70 24.46 -19.13
N ASN A 28 -27.31 24.96 -17.95
CA ASN A 28 -27.38 26.37 -17.54
C ASN A 28 -26.96 26.53 -16.07
N ASP A 29 -25.66 26.48 -15.79
CA ASP A 29 -25.08 27.33 -14.74
C ASP A 29 -23.58 27.51 -14.98
N SER A 30 -23.25 28.60 -15.68
CA SER A 30 -21.90 29.12 -15.82
C SER A 30 -21.53 29.87 -14.55
N ALA A 31 -20.99 29.19 -13.53
CA ALA A 31 -20.07 29.77 -12.52
C ALA A 31 -19.85 28.83 -11.32
N ASN A 32 -18.96 27.84 -11.44
CA ASN A 32 -17.96 27.63 -10.38
C ASN A 32 -16.81 26.76 -10.90
N ASN A 33 -15.73 27.45 -11.24
CA ASN A 33 -14.45 26.86 -11.60
C ASN A 33 -13.77 26.34 -10.32
N ASN A 34 -14.04 25.09 -9.93
CA ASN A 34 -13.27 24.34 -8.92
C ASN A 34 -13.42 22.83 -9.12
N ASN A 35 -13.25 22.35 -10.36
CA ASN A 35 -13.29 20.91 -10.62
C ASN A 35 -11.88 20.36 -10.51
N ASN A 36 -11.50 20.01 -9.29
CA ASN A 36 -10.46 19.01 -9.05
C ASN A 36 -10.76 17.82 -9.96
N ASN A 37 -9.94 17.65 -11.02
CA ASN A 37 -10.06 16.60 -12.03
C ASN A 37 -9.75 15.21 -11.47
N ASN A 38 -10.25 14.89 -10.27
CA ASN A 38 -10.12 13.57 -9.70
C ASN A 38 -11.29 12.72 -10.21
N VAL A 39 -10.99 11.89 -11.22
CA VAL A 39 -11.96 11.08 -11.97
C VAL A 39 -12.59 9.99 -11.11
N TYR A 40 -11.95 9.66 -9.99
CA TYR A 40 -12.37 8.70 -8.99
C TYR A 40 -11.72 9.12 -7.66
N SER A 41 -12.25 8.66 -6.54
CA SER A 41 -11.63 8.83 -5.23
C SER A 41 -11.47 7.46 -4.57
N GLN A 42 -10.58 7.34 -3.60
CA GLN A 42 -10.41 6.10 -2.85
C GLN A 42 -10.86 6.32 -1.41
N VAL A 43 -11.79 5.49 -0.94
CA VAL A 43 -12.30 5.52 0.44
C VAL A 43 -12.14 4.12 1.01
N ASN A 44 -11.45 3.98 2.14
CA ASN A 44 -11.21 2.68 2.80
C ASN A 44 -10.64 1.59 1.86
N GLY A 45 -9.81 1.98 0.90
CA GLY A 45 -9.24 1.07 -0.10
C GLY A 45 -10.12 0.82 -1.33
N ARG A 46 -11.41 1.21 -1.31
CA ARG A 46 -12.36 1.04 -2.42
C ARG A 46 -12.38 2.24 -3.35
N VAL A 47 -12.57 1.98 -4.64
CA VAL A 47 -12.68 3.06 -5.62
C VAL A 47 -14.13 3.52 -5.72
N VAL A 48 -14.34 4.80 -5.49
CA VAL A 48 -15.65 5.44 -5.42
C VAL A 48 -15.75 6.59 -6.41
N LEU A 49 -16.96 6.83 -6.91
CA LEU A 49 -17.26 7.96 -7.77
C LEU A 49 -18.01 9.03 -6.97
N PRO A 50 -17.59 10.30 -7.02
CA PRO A 50 -18.36 11.38 -6.43
C PRO A 50 -19.63 11.63 -7.24
N MET A 51 -20.78 11.57 -6.58
CA MET A 51 -22.10 11.85 -7.15
C MET A 51 -22.89 12.80 -6.24
N SER A 52 -23.74 13.64 -6.83
CA SER A 52 -24.67 14.48 -6.05
C SER A 52 -25.64 13.59 -5.27
N THR A 53 -25.87 13.92 -3.99
CA THR A 53 -26.78 13.16 -3.10
C THR A 53 -28.20 13.00 -3.64
N ALA A 54 -28.67 13.95 -4.46
CA ALA A 54 -29.96 13.88 -5.14
C ALA A 54 -30.04 12.74 -6.18
N ASN A 55 -28.91 12.32 -6.75
CA ASN A 55 -28.81 11.31 -7.81
C ASN A 55 -28.37 9.92 -7.31
N VAL A 56 -28.07 9.80 -6.02
CA VAL A 56 -27.52 8.58 -5.39
C VAL A 56 -28.49 7.39 -5.45
N ILE A 57 -29.80 7.65 -5.49
CA ILE A 57 -30.86 6.62 -5.52
C ILE A 57 -30.71 5.66 -6.73
N LYS A 58 -29.95 6.05 -7.77
CA LYS A 58 -29.87 5.32 -9.04
C LYS A 58 -28.57 4.55 -9.30
N GLY A 59 -27.60 4.49 -8.39
CA GLY A 59 -26.37 3.78 -8.74
C GLY A 59 -25.39 3.54 -7.61
N GLY A 60 -25.56 2.41 -6.91
CA GLY A 60 -24.49 1.77 -6.12
C GLY A 60 -24.58 1.93 -4.61
N THR A 61 -23.57 1.37 -3.90
CA THR A 61 -23.46 1.41 -2.43
C THR A 61 -22.71 2.67 -2.01
N ILE A 62 -23.31 3.46 -1.11
CA ILE A 62 -22.70 4.68 -0.56
C ILE A 62 -21.64 4.28 0.46
N HIS A 63 -20.42 4.79 0.31
CA HIS A 63 -19.32 4.55 1.24
C HIS A 63 -19.03 5.74 2.14
N ASP A 64 -19.23 6.95 1.65
CA ASP A 64 -19.01 8.18 2.43
C ASP A 64 -19.83 9.35 1.86
N VAL A 65 -19.98 10.40 2.65
CA VAL A 65 -20.64 11.66 2.26
C VAL A 65 -19.74 12.82 2.63
N SER A 66 -19.62 13.80 1.74
CA SER A 66 -18.85 15.00 2.00
C SER A 66 -19.35 15.74 3.25
N ARG A 67 -18.47 16.49 3.92
CA ARG A 67 -18.83 17.28 5.10
C ARG A 67 -19.99 18.26 4.86
N SER A 68 -20.18 18.72 3.62
CA SER A 68 -21.30 19.60 3.24
C SER A 68 -22.61 18.86 2.96
N GLY A 69 -22.60 17.52 2.91
CA GLY A 69 -23.77 16.70 2.60
C GLY A 69 -24.20 16.71 1.12
N GLN A 70 -23.46 17.42 0.25
CA GLN A 70 -23.85 17.62 -1.15
C GLN A 70 -23.30 16.54 -2.09
N THR A 71 -22.20 15.88 -1.73
CA THR A 71 -21.55 14.86 -2.55
C THR A 71 -21.48 13.55 -1.79
N ALA A 72 -22.06 12.48 -2.35
CA ALA A 72 -21.87 11.12 -1.88
C ALA A 72 -20.79 10.42 -2.72
N TYR A 73 -20.02 9.57 -2.06
CA TYR A 73 -19.02 8.71 -2.69
C TYR A 73 -19.59 7.32 -2.83
N VAL A 74 -19.92 6.95 -4.07
CA VAL A 74 -20.69 5.73 -4.36
C VAL A 74 -19.83 4.76 -5.15
N GLU A 75 -19.85 3.48 -4.75
CA GLU A 75 -19.22 2.40 -5.51
C GLU A 75 -20.20 1.87 -6.57
N PRO A 76 -19.87 1.98 -7.88
CA PRO A 76 -20.67 1.41 -8.95
C PRO A 76 -20.83 -0.10 -8.79
N PRO A 77 -22.01 -0.66 -9.09
CA PRO A 77 -22.27 -2.10 -8.94
C PRO A 77 -21.31 -2.97 -9.77
N GLU A 78 -20.84 -2.47 -10.92
CA GLU A 78 -19.89 -3.18 -11.78
C GLU A 78 -18.49 -3.28 -11.15
N LEU A 79 -18.15 -2.42 -10.18
CA LEU A 79 -16.84 -2.39 -9.53
C LEU A 79 -16.79 -3.18 -8.23
N ILE A 80 -17.93 -3.51 -7.62
CA ILE A 80 -18.00 -4.24 -6.35
C ILE A 80 -17.27 -5.59 -6.48
N GLN A 81 -17.67 -6.41 -7.46
CA GLN A 81 -17.06 -7.73 -7.73
C GLN A 81 -15.54 -7.67 -7.97
N PRO A 82 -15.02 -6.88 -8.93
CA PRO A 82 -13.58 -6.83 -9.18
C PRO A 82 -12.80 -6.19 -8.02
N SER A 83 -13.40 -5.26 -7.26
CA SER A 83 -12.82 -4.66 -6.05
C SER A 83 -12.66 -5.70 -4.93
N ASP A 84 -13.72 -6.47 -4.65
CA ASP A 84 -13.69 -7.54 -3.65
C ASP A 84 -12.69 -8.65 -4.05
N GLN A 85 -12.65 -9.03 -5.33
CA GLN A 85 -11.66 -9.98 -5.84
C GLN A 85 -10.23 -9.47 -5.67
N LEU A 86 -9.96 -8.19 -5.95
CA LEU A 86 -8.64 -7.58 -5.74
C LEU A 86 -8.26 -7.64 -4.26
N GLN A 87 -9.19 -7.27 -3.36
CA GLN A 87 -8.97 -7.29 -1.91
C GLN A 87 -8.68 -8.71 -1.40
N GLN A 88 -9.43 -9.71 -1.85
CA GLN A 88 -9.17 -11.11 -1.52
C GLN A 88 -7.80 -11.57 -2.00
N LEU A 89 -7.41 -11.20 -3.23
CA LEU A 89 -6.11 -11.56 -3.78
C LEU A 89 -4.97 -10.89 -3.01
N GLU A 90 -5.15 -9.65 -2.56
CA GLU A 90 -4.18 -8.95 -1.72
C GLU A 90 -4.05 -9.60 -0.34
N GLN A 91 -5.17 -10.04 0.27
CA GLN A 91 -5.12 -10.79 1.52
C GLN A 91 -4.39 -12.14 1.36
N GLN A 92 -4.67 -12.88 0.29
CA GLN A 92 -3.97 -14.14 0.00
C GLN A 92 -2.47 -13.92 -0.20
N LEU A 93 -2.08 -12.85 -0.90
CA LEU A 93 -0.68 -12.48 -1.09
C LEU A 93 -0.01 -12.23 0.26
N GLN A 94 -0.64 -11.43 1.14
CA GLN A 94 -0.10 -11.13 2.48
C GLN A 94 0.05 -12.42 3.32
N MET A 95 -0.90 -13.35 3.23
CA MET A 95 -0.81 -14.64 3.93
C MET A 95 0.36 -15.49 3.40
N GLU A 96 0.56 -15.56 2.09
CA GLU A 96 1.69 -16.29 1.51
C GLU A 96 3.02 -15.62 1.82
N GLU A 97 3.10 -14.28 1.81
CA GLU A 97 4.30 -13.55 2.26
C GLU A 97 4.64 -13.89 3.71
N ALA A 98 3.66 -13.84 4.62
CA ALA A 98 3.86 -14.20 6.03
C ALA A 98 4.32 -15.64 6.20
N LYS A 99 3.81 -16.56 5.38
CA LYS A 99 4.21 -17.97 5.36
C LYS A 99 5.64 -18.16 4.85
N VAL A 100 6.04 -17.44 3.79
CA VAL A 100 7.44 -17.44 3.31
C VAL A 100 8.38 -16.93 4.40
N TRP A 101 8.05 -15.79 5.02
CA TRP A 101 8.83 -15.26 6.14
C TRP A 101 8.97 -16.25 7.28
N ARG A 102 7.85 -16.85 7.70
CA ARG A 102 7.85 -17.88 8.75
C ARG A 102 8.75 -19.04 8.39
N ASN A 103 8.68 -19.54 7.17
CA ASN A 103 9.50 -20.66 6.72
C ASN A 103 10.99 -20.31 6.69
N LEU A 104 11.34 -19.10 6.23
CA LEU A 104 12.72 -18.62 6.25
C LEU A 104 13.25 -18.46 7.68
N THR A 105 12.46 -17.87 8.57
CA THR A 105 12.82 -17.76 9.99
C THR A 105 13.03 -19.13 10.62
N LEU A 106 12.14 -20.10 10.36
CA LEU A 106 12.30 -21.46 10.85
C LEU A 106 13.56 -22.15 10.29
N SER A 107 13.87 -21.93 9.01
CA SER A 107 15.09 -22.44 8.38
C SER A 107 16.36 -21.89 9.06
N ILE A 108 16.39 -20.59 9.36
CA ILE A 108 17.50 -19.98 10.09
C ILE A 108 17.59 -20.51 11.53
N LEU A 109 16.46 -20.67 12.21
CA LEU A 109 16.40 -21.19 13.57
C LEU A 109 16.94 -22.63 13.69
N GLN A 110 16.84 -23.45 12.64
CA GLN A 110 17.46 -24.78 12.63
C GLN A 110 18.98 -24.74 12.80
N HIS A 111 19.61 -23.61 12.44
CA HIS A 111 21.05 -23.39 12.57
C HIS A 111 21.42 -22.50 13.76
N GLN A 112 20.50 -22.27 14.70
CA GLN A 112 20.69 -21.35 15.82
C GLN A 112 21.97 -21.65 16.62
N SER A 113 22.22 -22.92 16.97
CA SER A 113 23.41 -23.30 17.75
C SER A 113 24.70 -22.99 16.99
N SER A 114 24.81 -23.42 15.73
CA SER A 114 25.98 -23.15 14.90
C SER A 114 26.24 -21.66 14.67
N ILE A 115 25.18 -20.87 14.51
CA ILE A 115 25.28 -19.40 14.41
C ILE A 115 25.80 -18.82 15.73
N GLN A 116 25.30 -19.31 16.87
CA GLN A 116 25.73 -18.85 18.19
C GLN A 116 27.21 -19.19 18.46
N ASP A 117 27.65 -20.39 18.08
CA ASP A 117 29.05 -20.81 18.17
C ASP A 117 29.95 -19.95 17.28
N ALA A 118 29.52 -19.67 16.05
CA ALA A 118 30.25 -18.81 15.13
C ALA A 118 30.38 -17.37 15.67
N ILE A 119 29.32 -16.81 16.25
CA ILE A 119 29.34 -15.49 16.90
C ILE A 119 30.31 -15.50 18.09
N ALA A 120 30.28 -16.54 18.93
CA ALA A 120 31.18 -16.67 20.06
C ALA A 120 32.65 -16.72 19.60
N ALA A 121 32.96 -17.52 18.59
CA ALA A 121 34.30 -17.58 18.01
C ALA A 121 34.75 -16.23 17.43
N ALA A 122 33.90 -15.58 16.64
CA ALA A 122 34.18 -14.26 16.06
C ALA A 122 34.44 -13.21 17.16
N SER A 123 33.69 -13.22 18.25
CA SER A 123 33.87 -12.29 19.37
C SER A 123 35.22 -12.47 20.07
N GLN A 124 35.73 -13.70 20.17
CA GLN A 124 37.05 -13.96 20.77
C GLN A 124 38.17 -13.41 19.88
N ILE A 125 38.04 -13.59 18.57
CA ILE A 125 38.98 -13.04 17.58
C ILE A 125 38.97 -11.51 17.64
N ASP A 126 37.79 -10.91 17.67
CA ASP A 126 37.61 -9.45 17.76
C ASP A 126 38.24 -8.88 19.05
N LEU A 127 38.03 -9.53 20.20
CA LEU A 127 38.66 -9.17 21.47
C LEU A 127 40.20 -9.23 21.39
N LEU A 128 40.75 -10.30 20.80
CA LEU A 128 42.19 -10.46 20.61
C LEU A 128 42.75 -9.34 19.74
N GLN A 129 42.07 -9.02 18.64
CA GLN A 129 42.48 -7.96 17.73
C GLN A 129 42.44 -6.59 18.42
N ALA A 130 41.39 -6.29 19.19
CA ALA A 130 41.31 -5.07 19.98
C ALA A 130 42.46 -4.93 21.00
N LYS A 131 42.84 -6.02 21.68
CA LYS A 131 43.99 -6.04 22.60
C LYS A 131 45.31 -5.75 21.88
N ILE A 132 45.53 -6.36 20.72
CA ILE A 132 46.74 -6.14 19.90
C ILE A 132 46.82 -4.67 19.48
N THR A 133 45.75 -4.13 18.92
CA THR A 133 45.69 -2.73 18.48
C THR A 133 45.94 -1.78 19.64
N LEU A 134 45.31 -2.02 20.81
CA LEU A 134 45.54 -1.20 22.00
C LEU A 134 47.02 -1.22 22.45
N GLY A 135 47.65 -2.40 22.41
CA GLY A 135 49.08 -2.55 22.72
C GLY A 135 49.96 -1.75 21.76
N GLN A 136 49.70 -1.86 20.45
CA GLN A 136 50.44 -1.12 19.42
C GLN A 136 50.30 0.39 19.58
N THR A 137 49.08 0.89 19.82
CA THR A 137 48.84 2.32 20.05
C THR A 137 49.60 2.83 21.28
N ARG A 138 49.58 2.08 22.40
CA ARG A 138 50.31 2.46 23.61
C ARG A 138 51.83 2.44 23.44
N MET A 139 52.35 1.49 22.69
CA MET A 139 53.78 1.46 22.36
C MET A 139 54.18 2.68 21.53
N MET A 140 53.40 3.04 20.52
CA MET A 140 53.64 4.23 19.70
C MET A 140 53.63 5.51 20.55
N THR A 141 52.66 5.69 21.45
CA THR A 141 52.62 6.89 22.30
C THR A 141 53.80 7.00 23.27
N ASN A 142 54.29 5.86 23.79
CA ASN A 142 55.42 5.85 24.73
C ASN A 142 56.79 5.98 24.06
N THR A 143 56.87 5.90 22.73
CA THR A 143 58.12 6.10 21.96
C THR A 143 58.32 7.53 21.44
N TYR A 144 57.33 8.42 21.63
CA TYR A 144 57.40 9.82 21.21
C TYR A 144 57.41 10.83 22.40
N ASP A 145 57.38 10.33 23.64
CA ASP A 145 57.70 11.07 24.88
C ASP A 145 59.14 10.72 25.33
#